data_AF-A0A7I4Z7I9-F1
#
_entry.id   AF-A0A7I4Z7I9-F1
#
_cell.length_a   1.000
_cell.length_b   1.000
_cell.length_c   1.000
_cell.angle_alpha   90.00
_cell.angle_beta   90.00
_cell.angle_gamma   90.00
#
_symmetry.space_group_name_H-M   'P 1'
#
loop_
_entity.id
_entity.type
_entity.pdbx_description
1 polymer ?
#
loop_
_entity_poly.entity_id
_entity_poly.type
_entity_poly.pdbx_seq_one_letter_code
_entity_poly.pdbx_strand_id
1 'polypeptide(L)'
;MGKKKAIQKSNKGDLIPTPGPLEQQLEGAKLAKSRSEIREKRKRKPEQEIEEYIPNDLSGKIIAQARKQLHEIGDEDDSEKQDNTKRMRQVSLGAGSEEEFDLEEQSDNDYVDQVIELDPKDEAELAKFMISKEGGTKTLYDIIQAKIDSKIDDAELALSSVDPNEFNVRDLDPEVVEMYKEIGKVLAKYRSGKIPKAFKVIPKMVNWEQILYLTDPDGWSAAAVYQATRLFASNLNPRMCQRFYNLVLLPRLRDDIDEFKKLNFHLYQALCKAMYKPAAFFKGIILPLCESGTCTLREATIFSSVLAKVSIPMFHAAAAMLKISEMEYNGANSVFLRALIDKKFALPYKAIDALVSHFLRMKNDEREMPVLWHQCLLALCQRYKNDFSAEQKAAIMDLIRYQGHYLISPEIRRELESKAVEGEPGEQTVVKVDVIARANDTMEF
;
A
#
# COMPACT_ATOMS: atom_id res chain seq x y z
N MET A 1 -13.22 46.42 51.45
CA MET A 1 -12.71 45.03 51.38
C MET A 1 -13.03 44.44 50.00
N GLY A 2 -11.97 44.03 49.27
CA GLY A 2 -11.89 43.11 48.12
C GLY A 2 -12.98 43.06 47.03
N LYS A 3 -12.78 43.73 45.89
CA LYS A 3 -13.37 43.32 44.60
C LYS A 3 -12.45 42.28 43.93
N LYS A 4 -12.81 41.00 43.97
CA LYS A 4 -12.15 39.95 43.16
C LYS A 4 -12.88 39.85 41.81
N LYS A 5 -12.28 40.37 40.74
CA LYS A 5 -12.70 40.08 39.36
C LYS A 5 -12.19 38.69 39.00
N ALA A 6 -13.09 37.77 38.68
CA ALA A 6 -12.75 36.45 38.16
C ALA A 6 -12.31 36.60 36.69
N ILE A 7 -11.01 36.70 36.47
CA ILE A 7 -10.38 36.56 35.16
C ILE A 7 -9.49 35.32 35.30
N GLN A 8 -9.91 34.19 34.74
CA GLN A 8 -9.05 33.01 34.58
C GLN A 8 -8.20 33.22 33.32
N LYS A 9 -6.87 33.12 33.47
CA LYS A 9 -5.93 33.06 32.34
C LYS A 9 -5.87 31.62 31.83
N SER A 10 -6.08 31.39 30.54
CA SER A 10 -5.61 30.18 29.87
C SER A 10 -4.28 30.47 29.16
N ASN A 11 -3.41 29.47 29.10
CA ASN A 11 -2.10 29.57 28.47
C ASN A 11 -2.27 29.42 26.95
N LYS A 12 -1.99 30.51 26.20
CA LYS A 12 -2.01 30.68 24.73
C LYS A 12 -3.41 30.97 24.12
N GLY A 13 -3.72 32.26 23.89
CA GLY A 13 -4.85 32.73 23.06
C GLY A 13 -5.56 33.99 23.59
N ASP A 14 -6.06 34.86 22.70
CA ASP A 14 -6.61 36.20 23.00
C ASP A 14 -7.81 36.22 23.99
N LEU A 15 -7.91 37.31 24.75
CA LEU A 15 -8.92 37.54 25.80
C LEU A 15 -10.32 37.78 25.20
N ILE A 16 -11.20 36.79 25.28
CA ILE A 16 -12.64 36.96 25.00
C ILE A 16 -13.37 37.23 26.32
N PRO A 17 -14.17 38.32 26.46
CA PRO A 17 -15.01 38.52 27.63
C PRO A 17 -16.14 37.49 27.67
N THR A 18 -16.31 36.80 28.79
CA THR A 18 -17.50 35.98 29.05
C THR A 18 -18.74 36.88 29.12
N PRO A 19 -19.81 36.60 28.37
CA PRO A 19 -21.05 37.36 28.49
C PRO A 19 -21.65 37.16 29.88
N GLY A 20 -22.02 38.26 30.53
CA GLY A 20 -22.71 38.26 31.82
C GLY A 20 -24.17 37.76 31.74
N PRO A 21 -24.89 37.72 32.88
CA PRO A 21 -26.24 37.18 32.98
C PRO A 21 -27.22 37.81 31.97
N LEU A 22 -28.12 36.98 31.42
CA LEU A 22 -29.05 37.29 30.31
C LEU A 22 -29.88 38.57 30.52
N GLU A 23 -30.18 38.90 31.78
CA GLU A 23 -30.97 40.07 32.18
C GLU A 23 -30.26 41.40 31.84
N GLN A 24 -28.93 41.46 31.96
CA GLN A 24 -28.14 42.65 31.58
C GLN A 24 -27.98 42.82 30.06
N GLN A 25 -28.12 41.73 29.29
CA GLN A 25 -28.09 41.80 27.82
C GLN A 25 -29.42 42.31 27.24
N LEU A 26 -30.54 42.04 27.92
CA LEU A 26 -31.87 42.47 27.50
C LEU A 26 -32.13 43.96 27.74
N GLU A 27 -31.54 44.56 28.79
CA GLU A 27 -31.62 46.00 29.04
C GLU A 27 -30.84 46.84 28.00
N GLY A 28 -29.76 46.30 27.42
CA GLY A 28 -28.97 46.97 26.37
C GLY A 28 -29.59 46.90 24.96
N ALA A 29 -30.64 46.09 24.75
CA ALA A 29 -31.21 45.80 23.43
C ALA A 29 -32.34 46.76 23.00
N LYS A 30 -32.61 47.84 23.74
CA LYS A 30 -33.62 48.84 23.39
C LYS A 30 -32.99 50.13 22.91
N LEU A 31 -32.68 50.20 21.61
CA LEU A 31 -32.72 51.39 20.73
C LEU A 31 -32.03 51.06 19.41
N ALA A 32 -32.79 50.62 18.40
CA ALA A 32 -32.33 50.58 17.02
C ALA A 32 -32.19 52.02 16.49
N LYS A 33 -30.97 52.56 16.50
CA LYS A 33 -30.68 53.85 15.83
C LYS A 33 -30.83 53.67 14.32
N SER A 34 -31.73 54.44 13.71
CA SER A 34 -31.88 54.53 12.27
C SER A 34 -30.58 55.07 11.65
N ARG A 35 -30.05 54.34 10.67
CA ARG A 35 -28.81 54.70 9.99
C ARG A 35 -29.12 55.77 8.93
N SER A 36 -28.95 57.03 9.28
CA SER A 36 -28.86 58.13 8.32
C SER A 36 -27.49 58.07 7.66
N GLU A 37 -27.41 57.52 6.46
CA GLU A 37 -26.51 57.91 5.35
C GLU A 37 -26.47 56.80 4.29
N ILE A 38 -26.79 57.19 3.06
CA ILE A 38 -26.68 56.36 1.86
C ILE A 38 -25.21 56.04 1.65
N ARG A 39 -24.84 54.76 1.73
CA ARG A 39 -23.48 54.30 1.46
C ARG A 39 -23.20 54.42 -0.04
N GLU A 40 -22.54 55.51 -0.43
CA GLU A 40 -22.04 55.69 -1.80
C GLU A 40 -21.17 54.49 -2.22
N LYS A 41 -21.46 53.94 -3.41
CA LYS A 41 -20.60 52.98 -4.07
C LYS A 41 -19.27 53.68 -4.38
N ARG A 42 -18.17 53.25 -3.74
CA ARG A 42 -16.81 53.62 -4.14
C ARG A 42 -16.62 53.30 -5.62
N LYS A 43 -16.44 54.35 -6.43
CA LYS A 43 -15.99 54.25 -7.82
C LYS A 43 -14.65 53.49 -7.84
N ARG A 44 -14.54 52.47 -8.71
CA ARG A 44 -13.28 51.81 -9.03
C ARG A 44 -12.33 52.87 -9.62
N LYS A 45 -11.13 52.99 -9.05
CA LYS A 45 -10.03 53.74 -9.68
C LYS A 45 -9.56 52.97 -10.92
N PRO A 46 -9.09 53.65 -11.98
CA PRO A 46 -8.52 53.00 -13.15
C PRO A 46 -7.19 52.35 -12.78
N GLU A 47 -6.87 51.26 -13.48
CA GLU A 47 -5.63 50.49 -13.38
C GLU A 47 -4.42 51.43 -13.48
N GLN A 48 -3.60 51.45 -12.44
CA GLN A 48 -2.24 51.97 -12.49
C GLN A 48 -1.31 50.76 -12.52
N GLU A 49 -0.32 50.84 -13.41
CA GLU A 49 0.66 49.82 -13.75
C GLU A 49 1.35 49.22 -12.51
N ILE A 50 1.61 47.92 -12.59
CA ILE A 50 2.21 47.11 -11.53
C ILE A 50 3.68 47.56 -11.37
N GLU A 51 4.00 48.30 -10.32
CA GLU A 51 5.38 48.50 -9.90
C GLU A 51 5.93 47.20 -9.30
N GLU A 52 6.88 46.60 -10.02
CA GLU A 52 7.57 45.33 -9.72
C GLU A 52 8.67 45.49 -8.65
N TYR A 53 8.47 46.34 -7.63
CA TYR A 53 9.48 46.51 -6.59
C TYR A 53 8.87 46.57 -5.18
N ILE A 54 9.26 45.62 -4.34
CA ILE A 54 8.92 45.61 -2.91
C ILE A 54 9.77 46.69 -2.22
N PRO A 55 9.19 47.59 -1.42
CA PRO A 55 9.94 48.61 -0.70
C PRO A 55 11.02 47.98 0.18
N ASN A 56 12.25 48.52 0.15
CA ASN A 56 13.40 47.98 0.90
C ASN A 56 13.14 47.81 2.41
N ASP A 57 12.32 48.66 3.00
CA ASP A 57 11.95 48.58 4.42
C ASP A 57 11.03 47.38 4.74
N LEU A 58 10.22 46.96 3.77
CA LEU A 58 9.38 45.76 3.87
C LEU A 58 10.21 44.49 3.61
N SER A 59 11.12 44.54 2.64
CA SER A 59 12.07 43.44 2.36
C SER A 59 12.96 43.13 3.56
N GLY A 60 13.49 44.16 4.25
CA GLY A 60 14.28 43.99 5.46
C GLY A 60 13.50 43.32 6.60
N LYS A 61 12.21 43.67 6.78
CA LYS A 61 11.33 43.04 7.79
C LYS A 61 11.02 41.58 7.45
N ILE A 62 10.82 41.25 6.17
CA ILE A 62 10.58 39.87 5.72
C ILE A 62 11.82 39.00 5.97
N ILE A 63 13.02 39.49 5.63
CA ILE A 63 14.27 38.74 5.85
C ILE A 63 14.56 38.54 7.34
N ALA A 64 14.29 39.55 8.18
CA ALA A 64 14.45 39.45 9.62
C ALA A 64 13.48 38.42 10.24
N GLN A 65 12.23 38.40 9.78
CA GLN A 65 11.22 37.43 10.23
C GLN A 65 11.57 36.00 9.79
N ALA A 66 12.07 35.84 8.55
CA ALA A 66 12.51 34.56 8.01
C ALA A 66 13.74 33.99 8.74
N ARG A 67 14.71 34.84 9.10
CA ARG A 67 15.85 34.43 9.95
C ARG A 67 15.42 34.01 11.34
N LYS A 68 14.42 34.68 11.91
CA LYS A 68 13.90 34.32 13.24
C LYS A 68 13.19 32.95 13.22
N GLN A 69 12.43 32.66 12.17
CA GLN A 69 11.80 31.34 11.98
C GLN A 69 12.82 30.22 11.79
N LEU A 70 13.91 30.47 11.05
CA LEU A 70 15.00 29.51 10.91
C LEU A 70 15.71 29.21 12.23
N HIS A 71 15.90 30.22 13.08
CA HIS A 71 16.53 30.04 14.39
C HIS A 71 15.62 29.29 15.37
N GLU A 72 14.30 29.55 15.34
CA GLU A 72 13.33 28.84 16.18
C GLU A 72 13.24 27.34 15.80
N ILE A 73 13.39 26.99 14.52
CA ILE A 73 13.44 25.59 14.07
C ILE A 73 14.73 24.88 14.53
N GLY A 74 15.87 25.59 14.49
CA GLY A 74 17.15 25.03 14.93
C GLY A 74 17.23 24.72 16.43
N ASP A 75 16.60 25.55 17.26
CA ASP A 75 16.59 25.35 18.72
C ASP A 75 15.60 24.25 19.16
N GLU A 76 14.55 23.96 18.37
CA GLU A 76 13.64 22.82 18.62
C GLU A 76 14.28 21.47 18.27
N ASP A 77 15.15 21.40 17.25
CA ASP A 77 15.79 20.15 16.81
C ASP A 77 16.96 19.69 17.71
N ASP A 78 17.62 20.63 18.40
CA ASP A 78 18.73 20.34 19.33
C ASP A 78 18.26 20.03 20.76
N SER A 79 17.01 20.38 21.13
CA SER A 79 16.45 20.11 22.45
C SER A 79 15.71 18.76 22.56
N GLU A 80 15.35 18.12 21.45
CA GLU A 80 14.68 16.80 21.45
C GLU A 80 15.64 15.59 21.57
N LYS A 81 16.97 15.79 21.45
CA LYS A 81 17.94 14.66 21.41
C LYS A 81 18.49 14.21 22.76
N GLN A 82 18.09 14.80 23.90
CA GLN A 82 18.74 14.48 25.19
C GLN A 82 17.90 13.99 26.37
N ASP A 83 16.58 13.78 26.30
CA ASP A 83 15.85 13.40 27.53
C ASP A 83 14.74 12.35 27.41
N ASN A 84 14.99 11.26 26.66
CA ASN A 84 14.07 10.12 26.59
C ASN A 84 14.58 8.86 27.31
N THR A 85 15.06 9.02 28.55
CA THR A 85 15.22 7.89 29.48
C THR A 85 14.67 8.22 30.88
N LYS A 86 13.35 8.07 31.09
CA LYS A 86 12.75 7.46 32.32
C LYS A 86 11.21 7.54 32.39
N ARG A 87 10.64 6.36 32.64
CA ARG A 87 9.48 6.07 33.52
C ARG A 87 8.09 6.51 33.05
N MET A 88 7.44 5.57 32.38
CA MET A 88 5.98 5.49 32.21
C MET A 88 5.30 5.34 33.59
N ARG A 89 4.55 6.35 34.03
CA ARG A 89 3.57 6.23 35.12
C ARG A 89 2.20 5.97 34.49
N GLN A 90 1.62 4.81 34.78
CA GLN A 90 0.20 4.56 34.53
C GLN A 90 -0.64 5.47 35.43
N VAL A 91 -1.54 6.24 34.83
CA VAL A 91 -2.71 6.80 35.49
C VAL A 91 -3.94 6.40 34.69
N SER A 92 -4.78 5.59 35.32
CA SER A 92 -6.10 5.17 34.83
C SER A 92 -7.14 6.18 35.31
N LEU A 93 -7.91 6.76 34.39
CA LEU A 93 -9.19 7.42 34.68
C LEU A 93 -10.20 7.07 33.58
N GLY A 94 -11.37 6.62 34.03
CA GLY A 94 -12.32 5.82 33.27
C GLY A 94 -13.29 6.59 32.38
N ALA A 95 -13.77 5.81 31.40
CA ALA A 95 -15.13 5.68 30.88
C ALA A 95 -15.91 6.94 30.43
N GLY A 96 -16.15 6.98 29.11
CA GLY A 96 -17.42 7.44 28.56
C GLY A 96 -17.31 8.50 27.47
N SER A 97 -17.07 8.08 26.23
CA SER A 97 -17.77 8.59 25.03
C SER A 97 -17.24 7.87 23.79
N GLU A 98 -18.14 7.69 22.84
CA GLU A 98 -18.01 6.91 21.61
C GLU A 98 -16.77 7.35 20.79
N GLU A 99 -15.76 6.48 20.74
CA GLU A 99 -14.55 6.70 19.96
C GLU A 99 -14.86 6.58 18.46
N GLU A 100 -15.01 7.74 17.83
CA GLU A 100 -14.72 7.94 16.41
C GLU A 100 -13.28 7.44 16.19
N PHE A 101 -13.11 6.32 15.48
CA PHE A 101 -11.80 5.76 15.11
C PHE A 101 -11.07 6.75 14.18
N ASP A 102 -10.46 7.77 14.77
CA ASP A 102 -9.45 8.59 14.12
C ASP A 102 -8.12 7.87 14.31
N LEU A 103 -7.85 6.91 13.42
CA LEU A 103 -6.52 6.35 13.26
C LEU A 103 -5.61 7.47 12.75
N GLU A 104 -4.93 8.11 13.70
CA GLU A 104 -3.96 9.18 13.54
C GLU A 104 -3.01 8.96 12.35
N GLU A 105 -2.70 10.07 11.70
CA GLU A 105 -1.76 10.23 10.60
C GLU A 105 -0.40 9.60 10.93
N GLN A 106 -0.15 8.42 10.38
CA GLN A 106 1.23 8.04 10.07
C GLN A 106 1.74 9.00 9.00
N SER A 107 2.83 9.71 9.31
CA SER A 107 3.60 10.53 8.37
C SER A 107 4.01 9.68 7.15
N ASP A 108 3.17 9.66 6.13
CA ASP A 108 3.30 8.90 4.87
C ASP A 108 4.14 9.71 3.85
N ASN A 109 5.24 10.33 4.27
CA ASN A 109 6.08 11.17 3.41
C ASN A 109 7.22 10.42 2.68
N ASP A 110 7.24 9.10 2.73
CA ASP A 110 8.30 8.25 2.13
C ASP A 110 7.94 7.67 0.75
N TYR A 111 7.10 8.37 -0.01
CA TYR A 111 6.93 8.08 -1.44
C TYR A 111 7.99 8.81 -2.25
N VAL A 112 9.16 8.18 -2.37
CA VAL A 112 10.12 8.51 -3.41
C VAL A 112 9.53 8.00 -4.72
N ASP A 113 9.28 8.91 -5.68
CA ASP A 113 8.93 8.61 -7.07
C ASP A 113 10.10 7.86 -7.73
N GLN A 114 10.28 6.60 -7.33
CA GLN A 114 11.25 5.71 -7.93
C GLN A 114 10.66 5.28 -9.26
N VAL A 115 11.08 5.95 -10.32
CA VAL A 115 10.97 5.41 -11.67
C VAL A 115 11.67 4.06 -11.63
N ILE A 116 10.89 2.98 -11.76
CA ILE A 116 11.42 1.63 -11.82
C ILE A 116 12.08 1.50 -13.19
N GLU A 117 13.37 1.80 -13.27
CA GLU A 117 14.20 1.49 -14.43
C GLU A 117 14.40 -0.03 -14.47
N LEU A 118 13.59 -0.69 -15.29
CA LEU A 118 13.79 -2.11 -15.61
C LEU A 118 14.72 -2.21 -16.81
N ASP A 119 15.74 -3.04 -16.69
CA ASP A 119 16.64 -3.33 -17.80
C ASP A 119 15.87 -4.13 -18.88
N PRO A 120 15.82 -3.68 -20.15
CA PRO A 120 15.09 -4.40 -21.21
C PRO A 120 15.51 -5.86 -21.37
N LYS A 121 16.75 -6.18 -20.98
CA LYS A 121 17.27 -7.55 -21.01
C LYS A 121 16.56 -8.46 -20.00
N ASP A 122 16.35 -7.98 -18.77
CA ASP A 122 15.64 -8.72 -17.73
C ASP A 122 14.18 -8.94 -18.15
N GLU A 123 13.53 -7.92 -18.72
CA GLU A 123 12.17 -8.03 -19.28
C GLU A 123 12.06 -9.13 -20.34
N ALA A 124 13.02 -9.22 -21.26
CA ALA A 124 13.04 -10.23 -22.30
C ALA A 124 13.33 -11.65 -21.78
N GLU A 125 14.24 -11.80 -20.82
CA GLU A 125 14.56 -13.09 -20.20
C GLU A 125 13.35 -13.66 -19.47
N LEU A 126 12.64 -12.82 -18.73
CA LEU A 126 11.50 -13.25 -17.94
C LEU A 126 10.25 -13.45 -18.81
N ALA A 127 10.09 -12.70 -19.91
CA ALA A 127 9.03 -12.93 -20.88
C ALA A 127 9.03 -14.36 -21.46
N LYS A 128 10.19 -15.04 -21.54
CA LYS A 128 10.29 -16.45 -21.96
C LYS A 128 9.63 -17.43 -20.98
N PHE A 129 9.42 -17.01 -19.73
CA PHE A 129 8.79 -17.78 -18.66
C PHE A 129 7.36 -17.30 -18.34
N MET A 130 6.85 -16.35 -19.13
CA MET A 130 5.49 -15.82 -19.01
C MET A 130 4.56 -16.54 -19.99
N ILE A 131 3.30 -16.73 -19.59
CA ILE A 131 2.25 -17.09 -20.55
C ILE A 131 1.94 -15.83 -21.35
N SER A 132 1.98 -15.91 -22.69
CA SER A 132 1.66 -14.76 -23.54
C SER A 132 0.26 -14.24 -23.21
N LYS A 133 0.13 -12.91 -23.08
CA LYS A 133 -1.15 -12.21 -22.83
C LYS A 133 -2.10 -12.29 -24.04
N GLU A 134 -1.88 -13.22 -24.96
CA GLU A 134 -2.72 -13.48 -26.14
C GLU A 134 -4.00 -14.24 -25.78
N GLY A 135 -4.02 -14.89 -24.61
CA GLY A 135 -5.26 -15.18 -23.91
C GLY A 135 -5.71 -13.91 -23.21
N GLY A 136 -6.47 -13.06 -23.89
CA GLY A 136 -7.17 -11.95 -23.24
C GLY A 136 -7.80 -12.44 -21.94
N THR A 137 -7.78 -11.61 -20.90
CA THR A 137 -8.47 -11.90 -19.64
C THR A 137 -9.87 -12.37 -19.98
N LYS A 138 -10.14 -13.66 -19.82
CA LYS A 138 -11.49 -14.20 -20.00
C LYS A 138 -12.37 -13.35 -19.11
N THR A 139 -13.25 -12.58 -19.72
CA THR A 139 -14.12 -11.68 -18.97
C THR A 139 -14.98 -12.53 -18.02
N LEU A 140 -15.53 -11.94 -16.97
CA LEU A 140 -16.51 -12.62 -16.12
C LEU A 140 -17.59 -13.30 -16.98
N TYR A 141 -17.97 -12.68 -18.11
CA TYR A 141 -18.84 -13.26 -19.13
C TYR A 141 -18.30 -14.55 -19.76
N ASP A 142 -17.05 -14.58 -20.24
CA ASP A 142 -16.43 -15.78 -20.86
C ASP A 142 -16.21 -16.91 -19.85
N ILE A 143 -15.88 -16.57 -18.60
CA ILE A 143 -15.73 -17.54 -17.50
C ILE A 143 -17.10 -18.08 -17.10
N ILE A 144 -18.13 -17.23 -17.04
CA ILE A 144 -19.51 -17.65 -16.74
C ILE A 144 -20.05 -18.51 -17.87
N GLN A 145 -19.80 -18.19 -19.13
CA GLN A 145 -20.31 -18.92 -20.29
C GLN A 145 -19.61 -20.27 -20.44
N ALA A 146 -18.29 -20.35 -20.35
CA ALA A 146 -17.56 -21.62 -20.35
C ALA A 146 -17.93 -22.51 -19.14
N LYS A 147 -18.28 -21.90 -18.01
CA LYS A 147 -18.72 -22.61 -16.80
C LYS A 147 -20.21 -22.95 -16.82
N ILE A 148 -21.03 -22.26 -17.62
CA ILE A 148 -22.41 -22.65 -17.94
C ILE A 148 -22.36 -23.82 -18.91
N ASP A 149 -21.55 -23.77 -19.97
CA ASP A 149 -21.45 -24.84 -20.97
C ASP A 149 -20.88 -26.13 -20.35
N SER A 150 -19.80 -26.03 -19.54
CA SER A 150 -19.26 -27.18 -18.79
C SER A 150 -20.19 -27.67 -17.67
N LYS A 151 -21.05 -26.79 -17.13
CA LYS A 151 -22.06 -27.19 -16.13
C LYS A 151 -23.37 -27.63 -16.76
N ILE A 152 -23.67 -27.37 -18.02
CA ILE A 152 -24.86 -27.92 -18.68
C ILE A 152 -24.69 -29.44 -18.84
N ASP A 153 -23.47 -29.90 -19.10
CA ASP A 153 -23.14 -31.33 -19.15
C ASP A 153 -23.12 -31.99 -17.74
N ASP A 154 -22.79 -31.24 -16.68
CA ASP A 154 -22.80 -31.70 -15.28
C ASP A 154 -24.07 -31.32 -14.47
N ALA A 155 -24.99 -30.55 -15.06
CA ALA A 155 -26.13 -29.91 -14.36
C ALA A 155 -27.17 -30.91 -13.88
N GLU A 156 -27.19 -32.11 -14.47
CA GLU A 156 -28.13 -33.14 -14.06
C GLU A 156 -27.71 -33.84 -12.75
N LEU A 157 -26.43 -33.75 -12.36
CA LEU A 157 -25.90 -34.42 -11.17
C LEU A 157 -25.46 -33.46 -10.03
N ALA A 158 -25.06 -32.23 -10.35
CA ALA A 158 -24.42 -31.31 -9.41
C ALA A 158 -25.34 -30.31 -8.68
N LEU A 159 -26.66 -30.33 -8.92
CA LEU A 159 -27.62 -29.44 -8.25
C LEU A 159 -27.86 -29.78 -6.76
N SER A 160 -27.07 -30.69 -6.17
CA SER A 160 -27.22 -31.14 -4.77
C SER A 160 -26.13 -30.66 -3.82
N SER A 161 -25.08 -29.95 -4.28
CA SER A 161 -23.89 -29.67 -3.44
C SER A 161 -23.40 -28.22 -3.36
N VAL A 162 -24.15 -27.23 -3.86
CA VAL A 162 -23.81 -25.80 -3.70
C VAL A 162 -24.83 -25.08 -2.83
N ASP A 163 -24.35 -24.39 -1.80
CA ASP A 163 -25.13 -23.67 -0.80
C ASP A 163 -26.05 -22.62 -1.45
N PRO A 164 -27.39 -22.67 -1.27
CA PRO A 164 -28.37 -21.79 -1.92
C PRO A 164 -28.25 -20.29 -1.63
N ASN A 165 -27.31 -19.86 -0.78
CA ASN A 165 -27.20 -18.50 -0.28
C ASN A 165 -26.17 -17.64 -1.02
N GLU A 166 -25.47 -18.19 -2.02
CA GLU A 166 -24.32 -17.54 -2.68
C GLU A 166 -24.69 -16.55 -3.81
N PHE A 167 -25.95 -16.55 -4.29
CA PHE A 167 -26.44 -15.69 -5.37
C PHE A 167 -27.84 -15.13 -5.09
N ASN A 168 -28.12 -14.74 -3.84
CA ASN A 168 -29.33 -13.97 -3.55
C ASN A 168 -29.18 -12.54 -4.09
N VAL A 169 -29.40 -12.35 -5.40
CA VAL A 169 -29.75 -11.05 -5.98
C VAL A 169 -31.07 -10.68 -5.34
N ARG A 170 -31.01 -9.93 -4.24
CA ARG A 170 -32.21 -9.42 -3.60
C ARG A 170 -32.75 -8.32 -4.49
N ASP A 171 -34.06 -8.33 -4.70
CA ASP A 171 -34.76 -7.21 -5.31
C ASP A 171 -34.50 -5.99 -4.44
N LEU A 172 -33.76 -5.04 -5.00
CA LEU A 172 -33.45 -3.77 -4.36
C LEU A 172 -34.53 -2.77 -4.74
N ASP A 173 -34.91 -1.94 -3.76
CA ASP A 173 -35.81 -0.83 -3.99
C ASP A 173 -35.21 0.10 -5.09
N PRO A 174 -35.98 0.49 -6.11
CA PRO A 174 -35.53 1.42 -7.15
C PRO A 174 -34.88 2.70 -6.60
N GLU A 175 -35.36 3.24 -5.47
CA GLU A 175 -34.78 4.45 -4.86
C GLU A 175 -33.36 4.22 -4.35
N VAL A 176 -33.10 3.04 -3.77
CA VAL A 176 -31.77 2.64 -3.28
C VAL A 176 -30.82 2.48 -4.46
N VAL A 177 -31.30 1.91 -5.57
CA VAL A 177 -30.52 1.76 -6.80
C VAL A 177 -30.13 3.11 -7.37
N GLU A 178 -31.05 4.06 -7.44
CA GLU A 178 -30.76 5.41 -7.93
C GLU A 178 -29.77 6.14 -7.02
N MET A 179 -29.96 6.08 -5.70
CA MET A 179 -29.05 6.67 -4.72
C MET A 179 -27.60 6.16 -4.88
N TYR A 180 -27.38 4.84 -5.00
CA TYR A 180 -26.03 4.30 -5.15
C TYR A 180 -25.39 4.60 -6.51
N LYS A 181 -26.19 4.71 -7.58
CA LYS A 181 -25.70 5.19 -8.88
C LYS A 181 -25.23 6.65 -8.81
N GLU A 182 -25.94 7.50 -8.08
CA GLU A 182 -25.50 8.88 -7.85
C GLU A 182 -24.21 8.95 -7.04
N ILE A 183 -24.06 8.08 -6.03
CA ILE A 183 -22.82 7.97 -5.26
C ILE A 183 -21.65 7.56 -6.15
N GLY A 184 -21.84 6.64 -7.10
CA GLY A 184 -20.83 6.28 -8.10
C GLY A 184 -20.31 7.50 -8.88
N LYS A 185 -21.22 8.38 -9.34
CA LYS A 185 -20.85 9.63 -10.03
C LYS A 185 -20.05 10.58 -9.13
N VAL A 186 -20.31 10.60 -7.83
CA VAL A 186 -19.54 11.39 -6.85
C VAL A 186 -18.15 10.78 -6.65
N LEU A 187 -18.03 9.45 -6.55
CA LEU A 187 -16.76 8.75 -6.38
C LEU A 187 -15.85 8.88 -7.62
N ALA A 188 -16.42 8.97 -8.82
CA ALA A 188 -15.65 9.24 -10.04
C ALA A 188 -14.92 10.60 -10.00
N LYS A 189 -15.51 11.61 -9.36
CA LYS A 189 -14.94 12.97 -9.25
C LYS A 189 -14.24 13.25 -7.92
N TYR A 190 -14.24 12.27 -7.01
CA TYR A 190 -13.73 12.45 -5.66
C TYR A 190 -12.21 12.71 -5.67
N ARG A 191 -11.76 13.67 -4.87
CA ARG A 191 -10.34 14.01 -4.69
C ARG A 191 -9.95 14.03 -3.22
N SER A 192 -10.73 14.73 -2.40
CA SER A 192 -10.49 14.89 -0.98
C SER A 192 -11.81 15.10 -0.22
N GLY A 193 -11.75 15.04 1.11
CA GLY A 193 -12.90 15.28 1.99
C GLY A 193 -13.60 14.01 2.48
N LYS A 194 -14.75 14.18 3.13
CA LYS A 194 -15.47 13.06 3.74
C LYS A 194 -16.17 12.22 2.66
N ILE A 195 -15.95 10.91 2.70
CA ILE A 195 -16.69 9.94 1.87
C ILE A 195 -18.19 10.00 2.25
N PRO A 196 -19.13 9.90 1.28
CA PRO A 196 -20.56 9.83 1.55
C PRO A 196 -20.93 8.80 2.62
N LYS A 197 -21.83 9.18 3.55
CA LYS A 197 -22.26 8.30 4.66
C LYS A 197 -22.87 6.98 4.16
N ALA A 198 -23.63 7.04 3.08
CA ALA A 198 -24.21 5.85 2.44
C ALA A 198 -23.14 4.87 1.92
N PHE A 199 -21.98 5.36 1.47
CA PHE A 199 -20.88 4.47 1.10
C PHE A 199 -20.20 3.84 2.33
N LYS A 200 -20.08 4.58 3.43
CA LYS A 200 -19.47 4.09 4.68
C LYS A 200 -20.20 2.90 5.31
N VAL A 201 -21.50 2.75 5.03
CA VAL A 201 -22.31 1.65 5.58
C VAL A 201 -22.27 0.37 4.75
N ILE A 202 -21.75 0.41 3.51
CA ILE A 202 -21.68 -0.75 2.60
C ILE A 202 -21.01 -1.97 3.25
N PRO A 203 -19.85 -1.85 3.93
CA PRO A 203 -19.21 -2.96 4.62
C PRO A 203 -20.06 -3.75 5.62
N LYS A 204 -21.09 -3.10 6.19
CA LYS A 204 -21.96 -3.68 7.21
C LYS A 204 -23.18 -4.40 6.59
N MET A 205 -23.39 -4.24 5.29
CA MET A 205 -24.53 -4.85 4.59
C MET A 205 -24.24 -6.30 4.24
N VAL A 206 -25.28 -7.14 4.26
CA VAL A 206 -25.17 -8.55 3.86
C VAL A 206 -24.93 -8.68 2.35
N ASN A 207 -25.57 -7.82 1.57
CA ASN A 207 -25.48 -7.76 0.10
C ASN A 207 -24.50 -6.68 -0.39
N TRP A 208 -23.39 -6.48 0.33
CA TRP A 208 -22.43 -5.41 0.04
C TRP A 208 -21.89 -5.45 -1.39
N GLU A 209 -21.71 -6.64 -1.99
CA GLU A 209 -21.19 -6.80 -3.35
C GLU A 209 -22.14 -6.24 -4.41
N GLN A 210 -23.43 -6.54 -4.28
CA GLN A 210 -24.47 -6.04 -5.19
C GLN A 210 -24.56 -4.52 -5.11
N ILE A 211 -24.52 -3.97 -3.89
CA ILE A 211 -24.54 -2.52 -3.66
C ILE A 211 -23.28 -1.86 -4.20
N LEU A 212 -22.12 -2.48 -4.02
CA LEU A 212 -20.85 -1.95 -4.53
C LEU A 212 -20.84 -1.90 -6.05
N TYR A 213 -21.38 -2.92 -6.72
CA TYR A 213 -21.49 -2.95 -8.17
C TYR A 213 -22.31 -1.78 -8.73
N LEU A 214 -23.37 -1.36 -8.03
CA LEU A 214 -24.19 -0.21 -8.43
C LEU A 214 -23.43 1.12 -8.42
N THR A 215 -22.33 1.20 -7.66
CA THR A 215 -21.50 2.42 -7.57
C THR A 215 -20.42 2.50 -8.66
N ASP A 216 -20.41 1.55 -9.61
CA ASP A 216 -19.49 1.49 -10.75
C ASP A 216 -18.00 1.62 -10.36
N PRO A 217 -17.41 0.58 -9.73
CA PRO A 217 -16.06 0.63 -9.19
C PRO A 217 -14.96 0.94 -10.22
N ASP A 218 -15.18 0.59 -11.48
CA ASP A 218 -14.23 0.84 -12.57
C ASP A 218 -14.07 2.34 -12.83
N GLY A 219 -15.16 3.10 -12.72
CA GLY A 219 -15.21 4.54 -12.92
C GLY A 219 -14.69 5.39 -11.74
N TRP A 220 -14.28 4.78 -10.62
CA TRP A 220 -13.82 5.55 -9.45
C TRP A 220 -12.52 6.31 -9.71
N SER A 221 -12.35 7.44 -9.03
CA SER A 221 -11.05 8.10 -9.00
C SER A 221 -10.03 7.30 -8.18
N ALA A 222 -8.73 7.45 -8.47
CA ALA A 222 -7.67 6.79 -7.69
C ALA A 222 -7.74 7.13 -6.18
N ALA A 223 -8.11 8.38 -5.85
CA ALA A 223 -8.32 8.80 -4.46
C ALA A 223 -9.52 8.10 -3.81
N ALA A 224 -10.59 7.85 -4.57
CA ALA A 224 -11.75 7.09 -4.09
C ALA A 224 -11.39 5.63 -3.83
N VAL A 225 -10.60 5.00 -4.70
CA VAL A 225 -10.11 3.62 -4.52
C VAL A 225 -9.28 3.50 -3.23
N TYR A 226 -8.41 4.47 -2.94
CA TYR A 226 -7.64 4.49 -1.69
C TYR A 226 -8.56 4.52 -0.45
N GLN A 227 -9.51 5.45 -0.45
CA GLN A 227 -10.43 5.64 0.66
C GLN A 227 -11.40 4.45 0.83
N ALA A 228 -11.87 3.88 -0.27
CA ALA A 228 -12.63 2.64 -0.28
C ALA A 228 -11.77 1.50 0.29
N THR A 229 -10.55 1.30 -0.17
CA THR A 229 -9.67 0.23 0.32
C THR A 229 -9.42 0.35 1.82
N ARG A 230 -9.14 1.55 2.33
CA ARG A 230 -9.00 1.82 3.78
C ARG A 230 -10.27 1.47 4.56
N LEU A 231 -11.45 1.85 4.05
CA LEU A 231 -12.73 1.55 4.67
C LEU A 231 -13.04 0.04 4.68
N PHE A 232 -12.83 -0.63 3.54
CA PHE A 232 -13.15 -2.05 3.39
C PHE A 232 -12.16 -2.93 4.16
N ALA A 233 -10.87 -2.61 4.11
CA ALA A 233 -9.83 -3.31 4.85
C ALA A 233 -9.96 -3.18 6.37
N SER A 234 -10.67 -2.18 6.90
CA SER A 234 -10.91 -2.05 8.34
C SER A 234 -12.20 -2.75 8.78
N ASN A 235 -13.27 -2.65 8.00
CA ASN A 235 -14.61 -3.07 8.43
C ASN A 235 -14.99 -4.50 8.00
N LEU A 236 -14.43 -5.05 6.93
CA LEU A 236 -14.84 -6.36 6.42
C LEU A 236 -14.06 -7.52 7.06
N ASN A 237 -14.70 -8.68 7.06
CA ASN A 237 -14.05 -9.95 7.40
C ASN A 237 -12.97 -10.30 6.37
N PRO A 238 -11.89 -11.05 6.75
CA PRO A 238 -10.81 -11.40 5.82
C PRO A 238 -11.29 -12.09 4.53
N ARG A 239 -12.31 -12.95 4.61
CA ARG A 239 -12.90 -13.61 3.43
C ARG A 239 -13.59 -12.63 2.49
N MET A 240 -14.30 -11.64 3.03
CA MET A 240 -14.98 -10.63 2.21
C MET A 240 -13.99 -9.59 1.66
N CYS A 241 -12.96 -9.21 2.44
CA CYS A 241 -11.84 -8.39 1.95
C CYS A 241 -11.12 -9.06 0.77
N GLN A 242 -10.91 -10.38 0.83
CA GLN A 242 -10.31 -11.13 -0.27
C GLN A 242 -11.11 -10.96 -1.56
N ARG A 243 -12.44 -11.03 -1.49
CA ARG A 243 -13.34 -10.82 -2.65
C ARG A 243 -13.24 -9.39 -3.17
N PHE A 244 -13.26 -8.38 -2.29
CA PHE A 244 -13.06 -6.98 -2.68
C PHE A 244 -11.70 -6.77 -3.38
N TYR A 245 -10.63 -7.35 -2.85
CA TYR A 245 -9.31 -7.23 -3.45
C TYR A 245 -9.23 -7.90 -4.82
N ASN A 246 -9.82 -9.09 -4.97
CA ASN A 246 -9.77 -9.82 -6.23
C ASN A 246 -10.64 -9.19 -7.33
N LEU A 247 -11.83 -8.71 -6.97
CA LEU A 247 -12.83 -8.23 -7.94
C LEU A 247 -12.70 -6.74 -8.28
N VAL A 248 -12.19 -5.92 -7.35
CA VAL A 248 -12.16 -4.44 -7.53
C VAL A 248 -10.73 -3.93 -7.55
N LEU A 249 -9.96 -4.20 -6.50
CA LEU A 249 -8.64 -3.58 -6.34
C LEU A 249 -7.63 -4.14 -7.35
N LEU A 250 -7.55 -5.47 -7.50
CA LEU A 250 -6.56 -6.11 -8.35
C LEU A 250 -6.72 -5.73 -9.84
N PRO A 251 -7.91 -5.82 -10.47
CA PRO A 251 -8.07 -5.40 -11.87
C PRO A 251 -7.68 -3.93 -12.06
N ARG A 252 -8.16 -3.05 -11.17
CA ARG A 252 -7.86 -1.62 -11.24
C ARG A 252 -6.37 -1.30 -11.16
N LEU A 253 -5.62 -2.04 -10.33
CA LEU A 253 -4.16 -1.89 -10.25
C LEU A 253 -3.46 -2.33 -11.53
N ARG A 254 -3.91 -3.43 -12.13
CA ARG A 254 -3.33 -3.95 -13.38
C ARG A 254 -3.60 -3.03 -14.56
N ASP A 255 -4.80 -2.47 -14.65
CA ASP A 255 -5.18 -1.54 -15.71
C ASP A 255 -4.32 -0.27 -15.67
N ASP A 256 -4.13 0.33 -14.47
CA ASP A 256 -3.32 1.54 -14.29
C ASP A 256 -1.83 1.28 -14.65
N ILE A 257 -1.30 0.12 -14.26
CA ILE A 257 0.08 -0.28 -14.60
C ILE A 257 0.22 -0.55 -16.11
N ASP A 258 -0.79 -1.14 -16.75
CA ASP A 258 -0.72 -1.41 -18.19
C ASP A 258 -0.85 -0.12 -19.02
N GLU A 259 -1.69 0.82 -18.60
CA GLU A 259 -1.91 2.10 -19.29
C GLU A 259 -0.74 3.06 -19.09
N PHE A 260 -0.36 3.36 -17.85
CA PHE A 260 0.61 4.41 -17.54
C PHE A 260 2.04 3.88 -17.35
N LYS A 261 2.23 2.56 -17.30
CA LYS A 261 3.52 1.92 -16.99
C LYS A 261 4.11 2.35 -15.64
N LYS A 262 3.33 3.01 -14.80
CA LYS A 262 3.64 3.47 -13.45
C LYS A 262 2.35 3.35 -12.65
N LEU A 263 2.46 3.11 -11.35
CA LEU A 263 1.29 3.04 -10.48
C LEU A 263 1.00 4.40 -9.86
N ASN A 264 -0.26 4.86 -9.96
CA ASN A 264 -0.71 6.06 -9.29
C ASN A 264 -0.43 6.03 -7.77
N PHE A 265 -0.02 7.17 -7.21
CA PHE A 265 0.27 7.32 -5.78
C PHE A 265 -0.86 6.82 -4.86
N HIS A 266 -2.12 7.20 -5.12
CA HIS A 266 -3.25 6.77 -4.28
C HIS A 266 -3.50 5.26 -4.38
N LEU A 267 -3.28 4.67 -5.56
CA LEU A 267 -3.41 3.23 -5.74
C LEU A 267 -2.28 2.48 -5.03
N TYR A 268 -1.07 3.02 -5.04
CA TYR A 268 0.05 2.49 -4.25
C TYR A 268 -0.28 2.55 -2.74
N GLN A 269 -0.80 3.67 -2.25
CA GLN A 269 -1.27 3.79 -0.87
C GLN A 269 -2.41 2.80 -0.56
N ALA A 270 -3.32 2.57 -1.51
CA ALA A 270 -4.40 1.59 -1.37
C ALA A 270 -3.82 0.19 -1.16
N LEU A 271 -2.81 -0.18 -1.93
CA LEU A 271 -2.11 -1.45 -1.80
C LEU A 271 -1.42 -1.58 -0.43
N CYS A 272 -0.76 -0.52 0.05
CA CYS A 272 -0.20 -0.48 1.40
C CYS A 272 -1.26 -0.64 2.50
N LYS A 273 -2.45 -0.04 2.35
CA LYS A 273 -3.54 -0.23 3.32
C LYS A 273 -4.17 -1.62 3.22
N ALA A 274 -4.21 -2.23 2.04
CA ALA A 274 -4.71 -3.60 1.86
C ALA A 274 -3.89 -4.63 2.65
N MET A 275 -2.58 -4.38 2.83
CA MET A 275 -1.66 -5.23 3.60
C MET A 275 -2.00 -5.35 5.09
N TYR A 276 -2.79 -4.45 5.67
CA TYR A 276 -3.21 -4.55 7.09
C TYR A 276 -4.04 -5.81 7.36
N LYS A 277 -4.59 -6.44 6.32
CA LYS A 277 -5.16 -7.80 6.38
C LYS A 277 -4.34 -8.76 5.51
N PRO A 278 -3.20 -9.27 6.00
CA PRO A 278 -2.25 -10.05 5.19
C PRO A 278 -2.87 -11.32 4.59
N ALA A 279 -3.74 -12.02 5.32
CA ALA A 279 -4.40 -13.22 4.81
C ALA A 279 -5.30 -12.93 3.59
N ALA A 280 -5.99 -11.79 3.58
CA ALA A 280 -6.81 -11.36 2.46
C ALA A 280 -5.94 -10.85 1.30
N PHE A 281 -4.86 -10.13 1.61
CA PHE A 281 -3.92 -9.62 0.62
C PHE A 281 -3.26 -10.74 -0.18
N PHE A 282 -2.68 -11.74 0.49
CA PHE A 282 -2.02 -12.84 -0.22
C PHE A 282 -2.99 -13.64 -1.09
N LYS A 283 -4.18 -13.98 -0.56
CA LYS A 283 -5.18 -14.77 -1.30
C LYS A 283 -5.95 -13.97 -2.37
N GLY A 284 -6.04 -12.65 -2.21
CA GLY A 284 -6.82 -11.78 -3.09
C GLY A 284 -5.99 -11.09 -4.17
N ILE A 285 -4.70 -10.89 -3.93
CA ILE A 285 -3.80 -10.11 -4.80
C ILE A 285 -2.62 -10.98 -5.27
N ILE A 286 -1.72 -11.38 -4.38
CA ILE A 286 -0.45 -12.01 -4.77
C ILE A 286 -0.65 -13.40 -5.39
N LEU A 287 -1.37 -14.30 -4.72
CA LEU A 287 -1.57 -15.66 -5.24
C LEU A 287 -2.33 -15.66 -6.57
N PRO A 288 -3.43 -14.90 -6.76
CA PRO A 288 -4.07 -14.77 -8.07
C PRO A 288 -3.16 -14.18 -9.14
N LEU A 289 -2.27 -13.22 -8.80
CA LEU A 289 -1.29 -12.69 -9.74
C LEU A 289 -0.30 -13.76 -10.21
N CYS A 290 0.26 -14.54 -9.27
CA CYS A 290 1.15 -15.66 -9.57
C CYS A 290 0.44 -16.74 -10.40
N GLU A 291 -0.77 -17.14 -10.02
CA GLU A 291 -1.57 -18.18 -10.68
C GLU A 291 -2.03 -17.76 -12.08
N SER A 292 -2.25 -16.47 -12.32
CA SER A 292 -2.70 -15.98 -13.63
C SER A 292 -1.67 -16.16 -14.74
N GLY A 293 -0.38 -16.34 -14.42
CA GLY A 293 0.69 -16.50 -15.41
C GLY A 293 0.97 -15.28 -16.29
N THR A 294 0.18 -14.20 -16.16
CA THR A 294 0.24 -12.97 -16.97
C THR A 294 0.88 -11.79 -16.23
N CYS A 295 1.37 -12.01 -15.01
CA CYS A 295 2.02 -10.99 -14.18
C CYS A 295 3.36 -10.50 -14.76
N THR A 296 3.38 -9.31 -15.34
CA THR A 296 4.59 -8.72 -15.93
C THR A 296 5.63 -8.38 -14.85
N LEU A 297 6.90 -8.21 -15.25
CA LEU A 297 7.94 -7.79 -14.31
C LEU A 297 7.64 -6.46 -13.64
N ARG A 298 7.06 -5.53 -14.38
CA ARG A 298 6.72 -4.22 -13.84
C ARG A 298 5.65 -4.32 -12.75
N GLU A 299 4.61 -5.11 -12.99
CA GLU A 299 3.65 -5.45 -11.95
C GLU A 299 4.37 -6.09 -10.76
N ALA A 300 5.15 -7.15 -10.99
CA ALA A 300 5.84 -7.89 -9.93
C ALA A 300 6.75 -6.99 -9.07
N THR A 301 7.53 -6.10 -9.68
CA THR A 301 8.41 -5.16 -8.95
C THR A 301 7.60 -4.19 -8.09
N ILE A 302 6.50 -3.62 -8.60
CA ILE A 302 5.63 -2.71 -7.83
C ILE A 302 4.97 -3.42 -6.64
N PHE A 303 4.41 -4.61 -6.86
CA PHE A 303 3.80 -5.38 -5.77
C PHE A 303 4.85 -5.84 -4.75
N SER A 304 6.07 -6.19 -5.21
CA SER A 304 7.17 -6.59 -4.33
C SER A 304 7.70 -5.44 -3.48
N SER A 305 7.68 -4.20 -3.97
CA SER A 305 8.12 -3.04 -3.20
C SER A 305 7.19 -2.80 -2.01
N VAL A 306 5.88 -3.04 -2.15
CA VAL A 306 4.93 -2.97 -1.03
C VAL A 306 5.19 -4.07 -0.01
N LEU A 307 5.45 -5.31 -0.47
CA LEU A 307 5.84 -6.41 0.43
C LEU A 307 7.11 -6.09 1.21
N ALA A 308 8.09 -5.44 0.57
CA ALA A 308 9.35 -5.03 1.19
C ALA A 308 9.16 -3.89 2.21
N LYS A 309 8.23 -2.94 1.98
CA LYS A 309 7.98 -1.81 2.89
C LYS A 309 7.12 -2.18 4.10
N VAL A 310 6.03 -2.92 3.90
CA VAL A 310 5.06 -3.18 4.98
C VAL A 310 5.54 -4.32 5.89
N SER A 311 5.27 -4.22 7.20
CA SER A 311 5.54 -5.30 8.15
C SER A 311 4.49 -6.41 8.03
N ILE A 312 4.93 -7.66 7.90
CA ILE A 312 4.06 -8.81 7.65
C ILE A 312 4.25 -9.83 8.77
N PRO A 313 3.16 -10.38 9.35
CA PRO A 313 3.29 -11.49 10.29
C PRO A 313 3.90 -12.73 9.63
N MET A 314 4.90 -13.31 10.28
CA MET A 314 5.67 -14.47 9.82
C MET A 314 4.80 -15.61 9.28
N PHE A 315 3.75 -16.00 10.00
CA PHE A 315 2.90 -17.14 9.62
C PHE A 315 2.22 -16.94 8.26
N HIS A 316 1.77 -15.73 7.97
CA HIS A 316 1.15 -15.40 6.68
C HIS A 316 2.19 -15.38 5.56
N ALA A 317 3.38 -14.84 5.81
CA ALA A 317 4.48 -14.85 4.86
C ALA A 317 4.94 -16.30 4.53
N ALA A 318 5.10 -17.15 5.55
CA ALA A 318 5.50 -18.55 5.36
C ALA A 318 4.45 -19.34 4.56
N ALA A 319 3.15 -19.15 4.86
CA ALA A 319 2.08 -19.79 4.10
C ALA A 319 2.05 -19.32 2.63
N ALA A 320 2.29 -18.03 2.38
CA ALA A 320 2.37 -17.49 1.03
C ALA A 320 3.58 -18.04 0.27
N MET A 321 4.78 -18.07 0.89
CA MET A 321 5.98 -18.65 0.29
C MET A 321 5.79 -20.12 -0.08
N LEU A 322 5.19 -20.93 0.81
CA LEU A 322 4.91 -22.33 0.54
C LEU A 322 3.99 -22.46 -0.68
N LYS A 323 2.92 -21.67 -0.73
CA LYS A 323 1.96 -21.74 -1.83
C LYS A 323 2.54 -21.28 -3.17
N ILE A 324 3.37 -20.24 -3.18
CA ILE A 324 4.11 -19.79 -4.37
C ILE A 324 5.12 -20.86 -4.81
N SER A 325 5.79 -21.51 -3.84
CA SER A 325 6.77 -22.56 -4.13
C SER A 325 6.12 -23.78 -4.77
N GLU A 326 4.90 -24.15 -4.38
CA GLU A 326 4.16 -25.28 -4.98
C GLU A 326 3.77 -25.02 -6.45
N MET A 327 3.54 -23.76 -6.83
CA MET A 327 3.12 -23.37 -8.19
C MET A 327 4.21 -23.62 -9.23
N GLU A 328 3.79 -23.60 -10.50
CA GLU A 328 4.69 -23.60 -11.64
C GLU A 328 5.55 -22.34 -11.65
N TYR A 329 6.76 -22.48 -12.20
CA TYR A 329 7.69 -21.37 -12.23
C TYR A 329 7.26 -20.31 -13.22
N ASN A 330 7.16 -19.10 -12.70
CA ASN A 330 7.00 -17.87 -13.43
C ASN A 330 8.10 -16.91 -12.97
N GLY A 331 8.64 -16.10 -13.88
CA GLY A 331 9.56 -15.01 -13.55
C GLY A 331 9.10 -14.13 -12.37
N ALA A 332 7.81 -13.79 -12.31
CA ALA A 332 7.22 -13.01 -11.23
C ALA A 332 7.31 -13.70 -9.86
N ASN A 333 7.25 -15.04 -9.81
CA ASN A 333 7.35 -15.80 -8.55
C ASN A 333 8.70 -15.59 -7.88
N SER A 334 9.79 -15.50 -8.68
CA SER A 334 11.14 -15.25 -8.14
C SER A 334 11.23 -13.89 -7.45
N VAL A 335 10.59 -12.87 -8.01
CA VAL A 335 10.58 -11.51 -7.46
C VAL A 335 9.85 -11.48 -6.12
N PHE A 336 8.68 -12.11 -6.04
CA PHE A 336 7.92 -12.19 -4.79
C PHE A 336 8.61 -13.04 -3.72
N LEU A 337 9.15 -14.21 -4.11
CA LEU A 337 9.89 -15.07 -3.18
C LEU A 337 11.11 -14.34 -2.62
N ARG A 338 11.88 -13.66 -3.47
CA ARG A 338 13.04 -12.87 -3.04
C ARG A 338 12.63 -11.78 -2.06
N ALA A 339 11.60 -10.98 -2.37
CA ALA A 339 11.13 -9.92 -1.49
C ALA A 339 10.68 -10.44 -0.11
N LEU A 340 10.08 -11.63 -0.06
CA LEU A 340 9.68 -12.28 1.19
C LEU A 340 10.88 -12.89 1.95
N ILE A 341 11.87 -13.45 1.25
CA ILE A 341 13.10 -14.00 1.86
C ILE A 341 13.96 -12.88 2.46
N ASP A 342 14.03 -11.73 1.79
CA ASP A 342 14.79 -10.57 2.25
C ASP A 342 14.22 -9.96 3.55
N LYS A 343 13.00 -10.32 3.96
CA LYS A 343 12.43 -10.01 5.27
C LYS A 343 13.06 -10.80 6.43
N LYS A 344 13.82 -11.86 6.14
CA LYS A 344 14.56 -12.67 7.14
C LYS A 344 13.68 -13.24 8.26
N PHE A 345 12.49 -13.72 7.91
CA PHE A 345 11.64 -14.40 8.88
C PHE A 345 12.23 -15.74 9.32
N ALA A 346 12.02 -16.16 10.57
CA ALA A 346 12.27 -17.54 10.97
C ALA A 346 11.18 -18.44 10.36
N LEU A 347 11.54 -19.22 9.33
CA LEU A 347 10.58 -20.03 8.58
C LEU A 347 10.38 -21.41 9.23
N PRO A 348 9.16 -21.97 9.21
CA PRO A 348 8.97 -23.39 9.51
C PRO A 348 9.72 -24.27 8.50
N TYR A 349 10.31 -25.37 8.95
CA TYR A 349 11.06 -26.29 8.07
C TYR A 349 10.27 -26.72 6.84
N LYS A 350 8.95 -26.95 6.96
CA LYS A 350 8.09 -27.26 5.80
C LYS A 350 8.13 -26.21 4.69
N ALA A 351 8.22 -24.93 5.04
CA ALA A 351 8.31 -23.85 4.05
C ALA A 351 9.70 -23.83 3.39
N ILE A 352 10.76 -24.11 4.16
CA ILE A 352 12.13 -24.24 3.65
C ILE A 352 12.23 -25.43 2.68
N ASP A 353 11.68 -26.58 3.05
CA ASP A 353 11.64 -27.78 2.21
C ASP A 353 10.90 -27.51 0.89
N ALA A 354 9.76 -26.81 0.96
CA ALA A 354 8.99 -26.42 -0.22
C ALA A 354 9.79 -25.47 -1.14
N LEU A 355 10.49 -24.49 -0.58
CA LEU A 355 11.37 -23.58 -1.32
C LEU A 355 12.51 -24.34 -2.01
N VAL A 356 13.23 -25.19 -1.27
CA VAL A 356 14.31 -26.01 -1.85
C VAL A 356 13.77 -26.91 -2.96
N SER A 357 12.63 -27.57 -2.75
CA SER A 357 11.96 -28.40 -3.76
C SER A 357 11.53 -27.59 -5.00
N HIS A 358 11.11 -26.34 -4.84
CA HIS A 358 10.82 -25.44 -5.95
C HIS A 358 12.06 -25.18 -6.82
N PHE A 359 13.21 -24.89 -6.21
CA PHE A 359 14.46 -24.68 -6.95
C PHE A 359 14.99 -25.96 -7.60
N LEU A 360 14.90 -27.10 -6.91
CA LEU A 360 15.39 -28.39 -7.43
C LEU A 360 14.59 -28.89 -8.64
N ARG A 361 13.30 -28.53 -8.75
CA ARG A 361 12.48 -28.83 -9.95
C ARG A 361 13.08 -28.25 -11.23
N MET A 362 13.80 -27.13 -11.14
CA MET A 362 14.44 -26.48 -12.30
C MET A 362 15.71 -27.20 -12.77
N LYS A 363 16.20 -28.22 -12.04
CA LYS A 363 17.39 -28.98 -12.45
C LYS A 363 17.22 -29.64 -13.82
N ASN A 364 16.00 -30.06 -14.15
CA ASN A 364 15.67 -30.75 -15.40
C ASN A 364 15.09 -29.81 -16.47
N ASP A 365 15.00 -28.50 -16.20
CA ASP A 365 14.52 -27.55 -17.19
C ASP A 365 15.66 -27.24 -18.18
N GLU A 366 15.38 -27.35 -19.48
CA GLU A 366 16.34 -27.08 -20.55
C GLU A 366 16.53 -25.57 -20.78
N ARG A 367 15.64 -24.74 -20.24
CA ARG A 367 15.70 -23.28 -20.37
C ARG A 367 16.83 -22.70 -19.51
N GLU A 368 17.46 -21.64 -20.01
CA GLU A 368 18.39 -20.84 -19.23
C GLU A 368 17.62 -20.02 -18.18
N MET A 369 17.97 -20.19 -16.91
CA MET A 369 17.28 -19.51 -15.81
C MET A 369 17.65 -18.01 -15.76
N PRO A 370 16.68 -17.10 -15.53
CA PRO A 370 16.95 -15.67 -15.46
C PRO A 370 17.85 -15.29 -14.29
N VAL A 371 18.54 -14.15 -14.39
CA VAL A 371 19.38 -13.62 -13.30
C VAL A 371 18.62 -13.50 -11.97
N LEU A 372 17.35 -13.07 -12.02
CA LEU A 372 16.50 -12.93 -10.83
C LEU A 372 16.26 -14.26 -10.10
N TRP A 373 16.26 -15.39 -10.82
CA TRP A 373 16.15 -16.72 -10.21
C TRP A 373 17.40 -17.04 -9.40
N HIS A 374 18.59 -16.82 -9.99
CA HIS A 374 19.86 -17.02 -9.30
C HIS A 374 20.01 -16.10 -8.09
N GLN A 375 19.57 -14.84 -8.20
CA GLN A 375 19.56 -13.90 -7.07
C GLN A 375 18.62 -14.36 -5.95
N CYS A 376 17.43 -14.89 -6.29
CA CYS A 376 16.50 -15.44 -5.30
C CYS A 376 17.09 -16.66 -4.59
N LEU A 377 17.75 -17.56 -5.32
CA LEU A 377 18.43 -18.73 -4.75
C LEU A 377 19.58 -18.31 -3.82
N LEU A 378 20.39 -17.32 -4.24
CA LEU A 378 21.45 -16.76 -3.40
C LEU A 378 20.90 -16.17 -2.11
N ALA A 379 19.81 -15.39 -2.17
CA ALA A 379 19.18 -14.83 -0.99
C ALA A 379 18.70 -15.93 -0.02
N LEU A 380 18.13 -17.02 -0.56
CA LEU A 380 17.72 -18.18 0.24
C LEU A 380 18.93 -18.80 0.97
N CYS A 381 20.03 -19.05 0.25
CA CYS A 381 21.23 -19.64 0.83
C CYS A 381 21.90 -18.72 1.87
N GLN A 382 21.97 -17.42 1.62
CA GLN A 382 22.55 -16.45 2.56
C GLN A 382 21.80 -16.39 3.89
N ARG A 383 20.47 -16.58 3.87
CA ARG A 383 19.63 -16.45 5.07
C ARG A 383 19.40 -17.78 5.79
N TYR A 384 19.17 -18.86 5.05
CA TYR A 384 18.72 -20.14 5.61
C TYR A 384 19.76 -21.27 5.52
N LYS A 385 21.05 -20.96 5.26
CA LYS A 385 22.13 -21.96 5.20
C LYS A 385 22.26 -22.86 6.44
N ASN A 386 21.87 -22.35 7.60
CA ASN A 386 21.93 -23.11 8.86
C ASN A 386 20.74 -24.06 9.03
N ASP A 387 19.64 -23.79 8.34
CA ASP A 387 18.38 -24.56 8.46
C ASP A 387 18.27 -25.68 7.42
N PHE A 388 19.24 -25.78 6.48
CA PHE A 388 19.26 -26.82 5.46
C PHE A 388 19.86 -28.14 5.97
N SER A 389 19.25 -29.25 5.55
CA SER A 389 19.84 -30.58 5.73
C SER A 389 21.08 -30.79 4.84
N ALA A 390 21.94 -31.74 5.19
CA ALA A 390 23.12 -32.07 4.38
C ALA A 390 22.73 -32.52 2.95
N GLU A 391 21.61 -33.24 2.82
CA GLU A 391 21.05 -33.67 1.53
C GLU A 391 20.58 -32.48 0.69
N GLN A 392 19.89 -31.52 1.30
CA GLN A 392 19.46 -30.29 0.62
C GLN A 392 20.66 -29.47 0.14
N LYS A 393 21.70 -29.32 0.97
CA LYS A 393 22.93 -28.62 0.59
C LYS A 393 23.62 -29.31 -0.60
N ALA A 394 23.74 -30.62 -0.58
CA ALA A 394 24.30 -31.39 -1.69
C ALA A 394 23.47 -31.23 -2.97
N ALA A 395 22.13 -31.29 -2.86
CA ALA A 395 21.23 -31.13 -4.00
C ALA A 395 21.31 -29.73 -4.63
N ILE A 396 21.41 -28.67 -3.82
CA ILE A 396 21.61 -27.29 -4.31
C ILE A 396 22.99 -27.14 -4.95
N MET A 397 24.02 -27.77 -4.38
CA MET A 397 25.38 -27.80 -4.95
C MET A 397 25.43 -28.50 -6.31
N ASP A 398 24.61 -29.52 -6.52
CA ASP A 398 24.43 -30.12 -7.84
C ASP A 398 23.64 -29.21 -8.76
N LEU A 399 22.55 -28.59 -8.29
CA LEU A 399 21.73 -27.67 -9.08
C LEU A 399 22.56 -26.54 -9.71
N ILE A 400 23.44 -25.89 -8.95
CA ILE A 400 24.28 -24.81 -9.46
C ILE A 400 25.36 -25.26 -10.48
N ARG A 401 25.60 -26.57 -10.61
CA ARG A 401 26.48 -27.13 -11.65
C ARG A 401 25.75 -27.30 -12.97
N TYR A 402 24.47 -27.66 -12.93
CA TYR A 402 23.63 -27.80 -14.12
C TYR A 402 23.13 -26.43 -14.60
N GLN A 403 22.54 -25.65 -13.70
CA GLN A 403 22.00 -24.32 -13.95
C GLN A 403 22.92 -23.28 -13.30
N GLY A 404 24.01 -22.96 -13.99
CA GLY A 404 25.09 -22.13 -13.47
C GLY A 404 25.09 -20.70 -14.00
N HIS A 405 25.26 -19.71 -13.12
CA HIS A 405 25.53 -18.32 -13.48
C HIS A 405 26.97 -17.94 -13.12
N TYR A 406 27.68 -17.31 -14.07
CA TYR A 406 29.12 -17.03 -13.98
C TYR A 406 29.54 -16.23 -12.74
N LEU A 407 28.72 -15.27 -12.26
CA LEU A 407 29.02 -14.48 -11.04
C LEU A 407 28.34 -15.00 -9.78
N ILE A 408 27.16 -15.62 -9.88
CA ILE A 408 26.29 -15.86 -8.72
C ILE A 408 26.49 -17.28 -8.18
N SER A 409 26.68 -18.27 -9.05
CA SER A 409 26.91 -19.65 -8.60
C SER A 409 28.17 -19.83 -7.74
N PRO A 410 29.30 -19.13 -8.00
CA PRO A 410 30.44 -19.15 -7.08
C PRO A 410 30.11 -18.61 -5.68
N GLU A 411 29.29 -17.56 -5.59
CA GLU A 411 28.85 -16.98 -4.32
C GLU A 411 27.92 -17.93 -3.56
N ILE A 412 26.98 -18.60 -4.27
CA ILE A 412 26.12 -19.62 -3.67
C ILE A 412 26.96 -20.76 -3.09
N ARG A 413 27.96 -21.25 -3.86
CA ARG A 413 28.90 -22.27 -3.39
C ARG A 413 29.62 -21.82 -2.12
N ARG A 414 30.17 -20.60 -2.14
CA ARG A 414 30.88 -20.05 -0.99
C ARG A 414 29.99 -19.98 0.25
N GLU A 415 28.74 -19.55 0.12
CA GLU A 415 27.80 -19.48 1.23
C GLU A 415 27.42 -20.86 1.80
N LEU A 416 27.26 -21.87 0.94
CA LEU A 416 26.95 -23.24 1.38
C LEU A 416 28.14 -23.97 2.01
N GLU A 417 29.37 -23.69 1.55
CA GLU A 417 30.61 -24.23 2.09
C GLU A 417 31.10 -23.48 3.33
N SER A 418 30.65 -22.23 3.53
CA SER A 418 30.93 -21.48 4.75
C SER A 418 30.38 -22.24 5.96
N LYS A 419 31.27 -22.79 6.78
CA LYS A 419 30.89 -23.46 8.04
C LYS A 419 30.17 -22.46 8.93
N ALA A 420 29.11 -22.92 9.61
CA ALA A 420 28.45 -22.16 10.65
C ALA A 420 29.49 -21.74 11.69
N VAL A 421 29.71 -20.44 11.84
CA VAL A 421 30.31 -19.90 13.05
C VAL A 421 29.21 -19.95 14.09
N GLU A 422 29.23 -20.97 14.95
CA GLU A 422 28.41 -20.96 16.15
C GLU A 422 28.88 -19.82 17.06
N GLY A 423 27.99 -18.87 17.34
CA GLY A 423 28.13 -17.93 18.47
C GLY A 423 28.22 -16.45 18.07
N GLU A 424 27.08 -15.75 18.17
CA GLU A 424 26.87 -14.47 18.88
C GLU A 424 25.72 -13.64 18.24
N PRO A 425 24.72 -13.19 19.02
CA PRO A 425 23.67 -12.32 18.52
C PRO A 425 24.20 -10.88 18.48
N GLY A 426 24.72 -10.42 17.34
CA GLY A 426 25.14 -9.02 17.31
C GLY A 426 25.69 -8.40 16.04
N GLU A 427 26.29 -9.13 15.10
CA GLU A 427 26.93 -8.47 13.95
C GLU A 427 26.68 -9.20 12.64
N GLN A 428 25.75 -8.66 11.86
CA GLN A 428 25.62 -8.98 10.43
C GLN A 428 26.57 -8.07 9.65
N THR A 429 27.69 -8.61 9.16
CA THR A 429 28.48 -7.95 8.12
C THR A 429 27.65 -7.87 6.85
N VAL A 430 27.05 -6.71 6.60
CA VAL A 430 26.44 -6.37 5.31
C VAL A 430 27.56 -6.02 4.35
N VAL A 431 27.95 -6.96 3.48
CA VAL A 431 28.78 -6.61 2.32
C VAL A 431 27.86 -5.93 1.31
N LYS A 432 27.88 -4.59 1.29
CA LYS A 432 27.37 -3.82 0.15
C LYS A 432 28.30 -4.07 -1.03
N VAL A 433 27.77 -4.63 -2.11
CA VAL A 433 28.46 -4.69 -3.40
C VAL A 433 28.16 -3.38 -4.11
N ASP A 434 29.12 -2.46 -4.12
CA ASP A 434 29.09 -1.31 -5.03
C ASP A 434 29.43 -1.82 -6.44
N VAL A 435 28.43 -1.82 -7.33
CA VAL A 435 28.64 -2.06 -8.75
C VAL A 435 29.29 -0.79 -9.32
N ILE A 436 30.62 -0.77 -9.38
CA ILE A 436 31.36 0.29 -10.07
C ILE A 436 31.09 0.12 -11.56
N ALA A 437 30.22 0.97 -12.12
CA ALA A 437 30.07 1.13 -13.56
C ALA A 437 31.44 1.51 -14.14
N ARG A 438 31.99 0.67 -15.02
CA ARG A 438 33.22 1.00 -15.74
C ARG A 438 32.96 2.21 -16.62
N ALA A 439 33.85 3.20 -16.54
CA ALA A 439 33.84 4.35 -17.42
C ALA A 439 33.99 3.91 -18.88
N ASN A 440 33.23 4.55 -19.77
CA ASN A 440 33.28 4.34 -21.22
C ASN A 440 34.72 4.48 -21.74
N ASP A 441 35.30 3.39 -22.24
CA ASP A 441 36.51 3.43 -23.06
C ASP A 441 36.19 4.21 -24.32
N THR A 442 36.79 5.39 -24.43
CA THR A 442 36.87 6.15 -25.68
C THR A 442 37.95 5.48 -26.53
N MET A 443 37.54 4.58 -27.43
CA MET A 443 38.42 4.20 -28.54
C MET A 443 38.45 5.34 -29.55
N GLU A 444 39.47 6.19 -29.43
CA GLU A 444 40.10 6.79 -30.61
C GLU A 444 40.97 5.71 -31.25
N PHE A 445 40.63 5.30 -32.48
CA PHE A 445 41.53 5.21 -33.64
C PHE A 445 40.71 4.92 -34.90
#